data_AF-A0A7X5N3C9-F1
#
_entry.id   AF-A0A7X5N3C9-F1
#
_cell.length_a   1.000
_cell.length_b   1.000
_cell.length_c   1.000
_cell.angle_alpha   90.00
_cell.angle_beta   90.00
_cell.angle_gamma   90.00
#
_symmetry.space_group_name_H-M   'P 1'
#
loop_
_entity.id
_entity.type
_entity.pdbx_description
1 polymer ?
#
loop_
_entity_poly.entity_id
_entity_poly.type
_entity_poly.pdbx_seq_one_letter_code
_entity_poly.pdbx_strand_id
1 'polypeptide(L)'
;LKMPALTQFASTGDGPVWKGGIFPFLFITIACGAVSGFHALIASGTTPKLLANEGHMRYIGYGGMLMESFVAVMALVAASIIEPGIYFAMNSPASLVGSDTVAVAAK
;
A
#
# COMPACT_ATOMS: atom_id res chain seq x y z
N LEU A 1 -12.91 -8.28 10.23
CA LEU A 1 -11.49 -8.63 10.41
C LEU A 1 -11.39 -10.10 10.75
N LYS A 2 -11.04 -10.95 9.78
CA LYS A 2 -10.81 -12.40 9.99
C LYS A 2 -9.33 -12.75 10.15
N MET A 3 -8.43 -11.92 9.63
CA MET A 3 -6.99 -12.04 9.89
C MET A 3 -6.65 -11.56 11.31
N PRO A 4 -5.75 -12.26 12.03
CA PRO A 4 -5.26 -11.79 13.32
C PRO A 4 -4.41 -10.52 13.15
N ALA A 5 -4.40 -9.65 14.16
CA ALA A 5 -3.65 -8.39 14.13
C ALA A 5 -2.14 -8.60 13.94
N LEU A 6 -1.60 -9.71 14.44
CA LEU A 6 -0.25 -10.18 14.16
C LEU A 6 -0.33 -11.60 13.61
N THR A 7 0.26 -11.81 12.43
CA THR A 7 0.36 -13.13 11.80
C THR A 7 1.71 -13.75 12.09
N GLN A 8 1.83 -15.07 12.00
CA GLN A 8 3.11 -15.77 12.08
C GLN A 8 4.13 -15.28 11.01
N PHE A 9 3.64 -14.79 9.87
CA PHE A 9 4.47 -14.19 8.82
C PHE A 9 5.18 -12.92 9.28
N ALA A 10 4.60 -12.19 10.24
CA ALA A 10 5.25 -11.02 10.85
C ALA A 10 6.52 -11.41 11.63
N SER A 11 6.53 -12.59 12.25
CA SER A 11 7.66 -13.11 13.03
C SER A 11 8.65 -13.95 12.23
N THR A 12 8.20 -14.74 11.25
CA THR A 12 9.07 -15.62 10.47
C THR A 12 9.62 -14.95 9.22
N GLY A 13 8.94 -13.94 8.68
CA GLY A 13 9.28 -13.32 7.41
C GLY A 13 9.00 -14.21 6.19
N ASP A 14 8.40 -15.39 6.36
CA ASP A 14 8.06 -16.32 5.29
C ASP A 14 6.62 -16.12 4.79
N GLY A 15 6.25 -14.87 4.51
CA GLY A 15 4.93 -14.53 3.98
C GLY A 15 4.78 -14.94 2.49
N PRO A 16 3.59 -15.36 2.05
CA PRO A 16 3.34 -15.70 0.64
C PRO A 16 3.25 -14.47 -0.27
N VAL A 17 2.90 -13.30 0.28
CA VAL A 17 2.92 -12.00 -0.43
C VAL A 17 4.34 -11.43 -0.47
N TRP A 18 5.09 -11.61 0.62
CA TRP A 18 6.43 -11.05 0.74
C TRP A 18 7.33 -11.89 1.64
N LYS A 19 8.60 -12.02 1.23
CA LYS A 19 9.65 -12.68 1.99
C LYS A 19 10.61 -11.66 2.61
N GLY A 20 10.78 -11.71 3.93
CA GLY A 20 11.67 -10.86 4.69
C GLY A 20 11.06 -10.38 6.01
N GLY A 21 11.91 -10.00 6.97
CA GLY A 21 11.45 -9.46 8.25
C GLY A 21 10.76 -8.09 8.09
N ILE A 22 9.80 -7.80 8.98
CA ILE A 22 9.09 -6.51 9.01
C ILE A 22 10.05 -5.33 9.17
N PHE A 23 11.09 -5.49 9.97
CA PHE A 23 12.14 -4.49 10.14
C PHE A 23 13.38 -4.88 9.31
N PRO A 24 13.97 -3.98 8.51
CA PRO A 24 13.63 -2.56 8.28
C PRO A 24 12.62 -2.34 7.14
N PHE A 25 12.13 -3.41 6.50
CA PHE A 25 11.46 -3.34 5.20
C PHE A 25 10.19 -2.48 5.21
N LEU A 26 9.41 -2.51 6.29
CA LEU A 26 8.22 -1.67 6.47
C LEU A 26 8.53 -0.17 6.23
N PHE A 27 9.64 0.33 6.76
CA PHE A 27 10.03 1.72 6.60
C PHE A 27 10.43 2.05 5.15
N ILE A 28 11.09 1.10 4.48
CA ILE A 28 11.48 1.25 3.08
C ILE A 28 10.23 1.30 2.19
N THR A 29 9.27 0.40 2.39
CA THR A 29 8.02 0.39 1.62
C THR A 29 7.22 1.69 1.81
N ILE A 30 7.12 2.20 3.04
CA ILE A 30 6.45 3.48 3.32
C ILE A 30 7.18 4.63 2.63
N ALA A 31 8.51 4.70 2.73
CA ALA A 31 9.30 5.76 2.10
C ALA A 31 9.19 5.72 0.56
N CYS A 32 9.33 4.55 -0.05
CA CYS A 32 9.17 4.37 -1.49
C CYS A 32 7.75 4.73 -1.96
N GLY A 33 6.73 4.37 -1.18
CA GLY A 33 5.33 4.73 -1.45
C GLY A 33 5.10 6.24 -1.41
N ALA A 34 5.63 6.92 -0.38
CA ALA A 34 5.51 8.38 -0.25
C ALA A 34 6.20 9.12 -1.41
N VAL A 35 7.41 8.70 -1.79
CA VAL A 35 8.15 9.29 -2.92
C VAL A 35 7.44 9.04 -4.25
N SER A 36 6.87 7.84 -4.46
CA SER A 36 6.10 7.51 -5.66
C SER A 36 4.79 8.31 -5.76
N GLY A 37 4.06 8.46 -4.65
CA GLY A 37 2.85 9.29 -4.59
C GLY A 37 3.14 10.76 -4.90
N PHE A 38 4.23 11.30 -4.37
CA PHE A 38 4.68 12.65 -4.72
C PHE A 38 5.03 12.78 -6.21
N HIS A 39 5.72 11.79 -6.79
CA HIS A 39 5.96 11.75 -8.24
C HIS A 39 4.66 11.72 -9.04
N ALA A 40 3.63 10.98 -8.61
CA ALA A 40 2.33 10.94 -9.28
C ALA A 40 1.59 12.29 -9.19
N LEU A 41 1.66 12.99 -8.05
CA LEU A 41 1.07 14.33 -7.89
C LEU A 41 1.74 15.38 -8.79
N ILE A 42 3.06 15.35 -8.88
CA ILE A 42 3.80 16.25 -9.78
C ILE A 42 3.56 15.87 -11.24
N ALA A 43 3.64 14.59 -11.59
CA ALA A 43 3.52 14.09 -12.96
C ALA A 43 2.10 14.19 -13.53
N SER A 44 1.05 14.05 -12.70
CA SER A 44 -0.35 14.28 -13.10
C SER A 44 -0.65 15.75 -13.42
N GLY A 45 0.28 16.66 -13.09
CA GLY A 45 0.17 18.08 -13.37
C GLY A 45 -0.84 18.81 -12.48
N THR A 46 -1.39 18.17 -11.45
CA THR A 46 -2.33 18.80 -10.52
C THR A 46 -1.64 19.87 -9.66
N THR A 47 -0.48 19.55 -9.08
CA THR A 47 0.33 20.52 -8.32
C THR A 47 0.80 21.71 -9.18
N PRO A 48 1.38 21.52 -10.39
CA PRO A 48 1.74 22.63 -11.28
C PRO A 48 0.55 23.49 -11.75
N LYS A 49 -0.62 22.90 -12.02
CA LYS A 49 -1.80 23.64 -12.51
C LYS A 49 -2.47 24.50 -11.44
N LEU A 50 -2.31 24.16 -10.16
CA LEU A 50 -2.85 24.92 -9.02
C LEU A 50 -1.89 26.03 -8.54
N LEU A 51 -0.65 26.05 -9.05
CA LEU A 51 0.41 26.91 -8.59
C LEU A 51 0.45 28.23 -9.38
N ALA A 52 -0.22 29.25 -8.86
CA ALA A 52 -0.22 30.60 -9.45
C ALA A 52 1.08 31.39 -9.17
N ASN A 53 1.77 31.10 -8.06
CA ASN A 53 3.05 31.70 -7.69
C ASN A 53 3.86 30.74 -6.81
N GLU A 54 5.15 31.02 -6.64
CA GLU A 54 6.05 30.19 -5.82
C GLU A 54 5.67 30.13 -4.34
N GLY A 55 5.05 31.20 -3.81
CA GLY A 55 4.58 31.26 -2.42
C GLY A 55 3.54 30.19 -2.08
N HIS A 56 2.76 29.74 -3.07
CA HIS A 56 1.74 28.71 -2.89
C HIS A 56 2.32 27.28 -2.86
N MET A 57 3.60 27.08 -3.24
CA MET A 57 4.22 25.75 -3.30
C MET A 57 4.10 25.00 -1.97
N ARG A 58 4.38 25.67 -0.86
CA ARG A 58 4.40 25.02 0.45
C ARG A 58 3.01 24.58 0.88
N TYR A 59 2.00 25.43 0.67
CA TYR A 59 0.62 25.13 1.06
C TYR A 59 0.01 24.01 0.20
N ILE A 60 0.15 24.12 -1.13
CA ILE A 60 -0.42 23.14 -2.06
C ILE A 60 0.32 21.80 -1.95
N GLY A 61 1.66 21.81 -1.88
CA GLY A 61 2.45 20.59 -1.75
C GLY A 61 2.20 19.86 -0.43
N TYR A 62 2.17 20.59 0.70
CA TYR A 62 1.87 20.00 2.00
C TYR A 62 0.42 19.48 2.07
N GLY A 63 -0.55 20.26 1.58
CA GLY A 63 -1.95 19.83 1.49
C GLY A 63 -2.12 18.57 0.65
N GLY A 64 -1.43 18.48 -0.51
CA GLY A 64 -1.41 17.29 -1.35
C GLY A 64 -0.84 16.06 -0.63
N MET A 65 0.27 16.23 0.09
CA MET A 65 0.87 15.15 0.89
C MET A 65 -0.09 14.62 1.97
N LEU A 66 -0.85 15.51 2.63
CA LEU A 66 -1.85 15.12 3.62
C LEU A 66 -3.03 14.36 2.98
N MET A 67 -3.50 14.80 1.83
CA MET A 67 -4.62 14.14 1.11
C MET A 67 -4.25 12.75 0.60
N GLU A 68 -3.04 12.59 0.05
CA GLU A 68 -2.52 11.25 -0.33
C GLU A 68 -2.39 10.34 0.90
N SER A 69 -1.94 10.88 2.03
CA SER A 69 -1.85 10.13 3.29
C SER A 69 -3.22 9.63 3.76
N PHE A 70 -4.27 10.42 3.56
CA PHE A 70 -5.65 10.00 3.86
C PHE A 70 -6.10 8.85 2.95
N VAL A 71 -5.81 8.91 1.64
CA VAL A 71 -6.09 7.82 0.71
C VAL A 71 -5.34 6.55 1.09
N ALA A 72 -4.08 6.67 1.53
CA ALA A 72 -3.30 5.53 2.03
C ALA A 72 -3.96 4.87 3.27
N VAL A 73 -4.50 5.66 4.19
CA VAL A 73 -5.27 5.13 5.34
C VAL A 73 -6.54 4.41 4.87
N MET A 74 -7.28 4.97 3.90
CA MET A 74 -8.45 4.28 3.34
C MET A 74 -8.08 2.95 2.67
N ALA A 75 -6.97 2.91 1.94
CA ALA A 75 -6.46 1.67 1.33
C ALA A 75 -6.08 0.63 2.37
N LEU A 76 -5.45 1.04 3.49
CA LEU A 76 -5.13 0.16 4.61
C LEU A 76 -6.38 -0.41 5.28
N VAL A 77 -7.40 0.42 5.51
CA VAL A 77 -8.69 -0.03 6.05
C VAL A 77 -9.35 -1.02 5.09
N ALA A 78 -9.38 -0.72 3.79
CA ALA A 78 -9.92 -1.61 2.76
C ALA A 78 -9.17 -2.96 2.75
N ALA A 79 -7.84 -2.95 2.80
CA ALA A 79 -7.05 -4.17 2.89
C ALA A 79 -7.36 -5.01 4.15
N SER A 80 -7.62 -4.36 5.29
CA SER A 80 -7.89 -5.05 6.56
C SER A 80 -9.23 -5.81 6.63
N ILE A 81 -10.18 -5.46 5.75
CA ILE A 81 -11.52 -6.06 5.71
C ILE A 81 -11.68 -7.14 4.64
N ILE A 82 -10.73 -7.27 3.70
CA ILE A 82 -10.76 -8.30 2.64
C ILE A 82 -10.64 -9.70 3.26
N GLU A 83 -11.35 -10.67 2.66
CA GLU A 83 -11.24 -12.09 3.03
C GLU A 83 -9.80 -12.58 2.82
N PRO A 84 -9.16 -13.25 3.80
CA PRO A 84 -7.74 -13.60 3.70
C PRO A 84 -7.41 -14.43 2.46
N GLY A 85 -8.28 -15.38 2.08
CA GLY A 85 -8.10 -16.19 0.86
C GLY A 85 -8.06 -15.34 -0.42
N ILE A 86 -8.94 -14.34 -0.53
CA ILE A 86 -8.95 -13.38 -1.66
C ILE A 86 -7.69 -12.51 -1.63
N TYR A 87 -7.29 -12.03 -0.44
CA TYR A 87 -6.10 -11.20 -0.29
C TYR A 87 -4.83 -11.92 -0.77
N PHE A 88 -4.64 -13.17 -0.37
CA PHE A 88 -3.50 -13.97 -0.81
C PHE A 88 -3.58 -14.35 -2.30
N ALA A 89 -4.77 -14.67 -2.82
CA ALA A 89 -4.95 -14.95 -4.24
C ALA A 89 -4.55 -13.77 -5.14
N MET A 90 -4.81 -12.53 -4.71
CA MET A 90 -4.50 -11.32 -5.48
C MET A 90 -3.05 -10.88 -5.38
N ASN A 91 -2.39 -11.10 -4.23
CA ASN A 91 -1.10 -10.48 -3.90
C ASN A 91 0.07 -11.47 -3.83
N SER A 92 -0.17 -12.77 -4.02
CA SER A 92 0.87 -13.80 -3.97
C SER A 92 1.14 -14.41 -5.36
N PRO A 93 2.38 -14.88 -5.61
CA PRO A 93 2.70 -15.59 -6.85
C PRO A 93 1.80 -16.81 -7.07
N ALA A 94 1.34 -17.01 -8.31
CA ALA A 94 0.55 -18.17 -8.69
C ALA A 94 1.25 -19.52 -8.39
N SER A 95 2.59 -19.53 -8.32
CA SER A 95 3.39 -20.69 -7.93
C SER A 95 3.26 -21.09 -6.46
N LEU A 96 2.89 -20.16 -5.58
CA LEU A 96 2.75 -20.41 -4.13
C LEU A 96 1.30 -20.71 -3.74
N VAL A 97 0.35 -20.24 -4.52
CA VAL A 97 -1.07 -20.23 -4.14
C VAL A 97 -1.95 -21.06 -5.08
N GLY A 98 -1.46 -21.41 -6.28
CA GLY A 98 -2.22 -22.12 -7.31
C GLY A 98 -2.84 -21.15 -8.32
N SER A 99 -3.16 -21.64 -9.52
CA SER A 99 -3.64 -20.80 -10.63
C SER A 99 -5.11 -20.41 -10.54
N ASP A 100 -5.90 -21.06 -9.69
CA ASP A 100 -7.33 -20.77 -9.54
C ASP A 100 -7.62 -19.92 -8.30
N THR A 101 -7.78 -18.62 -8.53
CA THR A 101 -8.08 -17.62 -7.50
C THR A 101 -9.39 -17.90 -6.75
N VAL A 102 -10.35 -18.60 -7.36
CA VAL A 102 -11.66 -18.92 -6.75
C VAL A 102 -11.53 -20.10 -5.79
N ALA A 103 -10.77 -21.14 -6.17
CA ALA A 103 -10.49 -22.29 -5.32
C ALA A 103 -9.63 -21.93 -4.09
N VAL A 104 -8.74 -20.95 -4.25
CA VAL A 104 -7.88 -20.41 -3.18
C VAL A 104 -8.69 -19.54 -2.23
N ALA A 105 -9.57 -18.69 -2.76
CA ALA A 105 -10.41 -17.81 -1.97
C ALA A 105 -11.47 -18.54 -1.12
N ALA A 106 -11.86 -19.74 -1.54
CA ALA A 106 -12.82 -20.59 -0.86
C ALA A 106 -12.22 -21.43 0.29
N LYS A 107 -10.91 -21.36 0.51
CA LYS A 107 -10.16 -22.15 1.50
C LYS A 107 -9.74 -21.28 2.68
#